data_AF-J2K5X8-F1
#
_entry.id   AF-J2K5X8-F1
#
_cell.length_a   1.000
_cell.length_b   1.000
_cell.length_c   1.000
_cell.angle_alpha   90.00
_cell.angle_beta   90.00
_cell.angle_gamma   90.00
#
_symmetry.space_group_name_H-M   'P 1'
#
loop_
_entity.id
_entity.type
_entity.pdbx_description
1 polymer ?
#
loop_
_entity_poly.entity_id
_entity_poly.type
_entity_poly.pdbx_seq_one_letter_code
_entity_poly.pdbx_strand_id
1 'polypeptide(L)'
;MNIKKNIMKKNLFTISTVVFSTVIYSQVGINNQNPRATLDVTAKNTDGTTPEGFIAPRLTGDQIKSADSQYGISQKGIIVYATSAVTTTSAKTVNITGEGYYYFDGNLWQKMVNSATTAEWGLNGNTGTTASTSAIDSNANNNFIGTTDAQDFVLAANSKEAIRINNSNQRVGVSTTTPQATLDVTGTPTDTSKLDGIIPPRITGVQLRAKTYTTSQTGAIVYATAADTAPAGQTINVTVAGFYYFDGSVWVQLMGRSTTTGSSIYKAPLQSIVANEGYTQVFNVGDFEFKMVPITNGQKAQIRFTGTGTRTYTSITHLDWQPGQVPGYSTLGGQSGTATNTFTDIAGNTYGNNTTYMVGVIRIYDSVTNKYYRYEISRFVDSTVTTVFYYQTCEVY
;
A
#
# COMPACT_ATOMS: atom_id res chain seq x y z
N MET A 1 -23.99 98.41 63.33
CA MET A 1 -24.57 97.05 63.53
C MET A 1 -24.46 96.28 62.22
N ASN A 2 -24.66 94.95 62.21
CA ASN A 2 -23.97 94.01 61.30
C ASN A 2 -24.85 93.37 60.17
N ILE A 3 -24.22 93.00 59.04
CA ILE A 3 -24.46 91.80 58.16
C ILE A 3 -25.44 91.78 56.92
N LYS A 4 -24.84 91.33 55.78
CA LYS A 4 -25.21 90.74 54.44
C LYS A 4 -26.62 90.15 54.07
N LYS A 5 -26.99 90.11 52.75
CA LYS A 5 -27.33 88.91 51.88
C LYS A 5 -27.63 89.21 50.35
N ASN A 6 -27.79 88.17 49.48
CA ASN A 6 -27.99 88.15 47.99
C ASN A 6 -29.25 87.32 47.54
N ILE A 7 -29.74 87.40 46.25
CA ILE A 7 -30.19 86.28 45.31
C ILE A 7 -31.14 86.66 44.09
N MET A 8 -30.88 86.08 42.87
CA MET A 8 -31.72 85.84 41.61
C MET A 8 -32.65 86.93 40.98
N LYS A 9 -33.09 86.98 39.68
CA LYS A 9 -32.94 86.29 38.34
C LYS A 9 -33.85 85.09 37.87
N LYS A 10 -34.79 85.30 36.89
CA LYS A 10 -35.15 84.43 35.71
C LYS A 10 -36.33 84.96 34.80
N ASN A 11 -36.50 84.36 33.59
CA ASN A 11 -37.63 84.40 32.60
C ASN A 11 -37.76 85.53 31.53
N LEU A 12 -37.30 85.28 30.28
CA LEU A 12 -37.87 85.78 28.99
C LEU A 12 -37.20 85.11 27.75
N PHE A 13 -37.94 84.34 26.94
CA PHE A 13 -37.57 83.94 25.55
C PHE A 13 -38.78 83.24 24.87
N THR A 14 -38.87 83.24 23.52
CA THR A 14 -39.48 82.17 22.67
C THR A 14 -39.50 82.51 21.16
N ILE A 15 -40.05 83.66 20.76
CA ILE A 15 -40.88 83.74 19.52
C ILE A 15 -40.18 83.57 18.14
N SER A 16 -38.90 83.88 17.98
CA SER A 16 -38.31 84.06 16.63
C SER A 16 -37.60 82.82 16.05
N THR A 17 -38.33 81.83 15.50
CA THR A 17 -37.72 80.68 14.79
C THR A 17 -38.47 80.21 13.53
N VAL A 18 -38.78 81.12 12.61
CA VAL A 18 -39.06 80.84 11.18
C VAL A 18 -38.47 82.03 10.39
N VAL A 19 -37.74 81.95 9.26
CA VAL A 19 -37.69 80.99 8.13
C VAL A 19 -36.31 81.03 7.37
N PHE A 20 -36.01 80.10 6.43
CA PHE A 20 -35.05 80.12 5.27
C PHE A 20 -33.52 79.70 5.40
N SER A 21 -32.76 79.56 4.27
CA SER A 21 -31.71 78.49 4.05
C SER A 21 -30.62 78.62 2.88
N THR A 22 -29.54 77.76 2.86
CA THR A 22 -28.48 77.38 1.80
C THR A 22 -27.06 78.07 1.83
N VAL A 23 -25.86 77.69 1.24
CA VAL A 23 -25.28 76.66 0.26
C VAL A 23 -23.74 76.25 0.54
N ILE A 24 -22.92 75.64 -0.38
CA ILE A 24 -21.54 75.01 -0.16
C ILE A 24 -20.48 74.93 -1.35
N TYR A 25 -19.19 74.51 -1.11
CA TYR A 25 -18.03 74.18 -2.04
C TYR A 25 -17.43 72.74 -1.74
N SER A 26 -16.39 72.19 -2.42
CA SER A 26 -16.26 70.71 -2.66
C SER A 26 -15.16 69.78 -2.06
N GLN A 27 -14.00 70.18 -1.51
CA GLN A 27 -13.05 69.19 -0.90
C GLN A 27 -13.50 68.74 0.51
N VAL A 28 -13.22 67.49 0.91
CA VAL A 28 -13.72 66.94 2.18
C VAL A 28 -12.61 66.40 3.08
N GLY A 29 -12.38 67.09 4.21
CA GLY A 29 -11.65 66.56 5.36
C GLY A 29 -12.60 66.31 6.53
N ILE A 30 -12.49 65.15 7.19
CA ILE A 30 -13.24 64.82 8.41
C ILE A 30 -12.27 64.85 9.59
N ASN A 31 -12.52 65.79 10.52
CA ASN A 31 -11.57 66.26 11.56
C ASN A 31 -10.20 66.74 11.01
N ASN A 32 -10.06 66.91 9.69
CA ASN A 32 -8.84 67.40 9.03
C ASN A 32 -9.14 68.71 8.29
N GLN A 33 -8.41 69.79 8.57
CA GLN A 33 -8.58 71.09 7.91
C GLN A 33 -7.78 71.20 6.60
N ASN A 34 -6.68 70.45 6.48
CA ASN A 34 -5.78 70.45 5.31
C ASN A 34 -5.76 69.02 4.71
N PRO A 35 -6.90 68.52 4.18
CA PRO A 35 -7.00 67.17 3.66
C PRO A 35 -5.99 66.91 2.54
N ARG A 36 -5.32 65.75 2.59
CA ARG A 36 -4.23 65.38 1.67
C ARG A 36 -4.69 64.43 0.56
N ALA A 37 -5.95 64.01 0.61
CA ALA A 37 -6.68 63.27 -0.41
C ALA A 37 -8.10 63.86 -0.58
N THR A 38 -8.80 63.49 -1.65
CA THR A 38 -10.15 64.01 -1.98
C THR A 38 -11.18 63.75 -0.86
N LEU A 39 -10.99 62.64 -0.13
CA LEU A 39 -11.54 62.41 1.20
C LEU A 39 -10.37 62.04 2.12
N ASP A 40 -10.20 62.77 3.22
CA ASP A 40 -9.18 62.52 4.23
C ASP A 40 -9.86 62.50 5.61
N VAL A 41 -9.58 61.47 6.41
CA VAL A 41 -10.20 61.25 7.72
C VAL A 41 -9.09 61.06 8.75
N THR A 42 -8.98 62.00 9.69
CA THR A 42 -7.96 61.96 10.74
C THR A 42 -8.60 61.68 12.10
N ALA A 43 -7.91 60.89 12.93
CA ALA A 43 -8.34 60.58 14.30
C ALA A 43 -8.48 61.87 15.12
N LYS A 44 -9.59 62.02 15.84
CA LYS A 44 -9.88 63.23 16.61
C LYS A 44 -9.10 63.29 17.92
N ASN A 45 -9.08 62.19 18.67
CA ASN A 45 -8.23 62.02 19.84
C ASN A 45 -7.23 60.89 19.58
N THR A 46 -5.98 61.07 20.00
CA THR A 46 -4.89 60.08 19.84
C THR A 46 -4.45 59.45 21.16
N ASP A 47 -5.24 59.63 22.22
CA ASP A 47 -5.04 59.06 23.56
C ASP A 47 -5.81 57.74 23.79
N GLY A 48 -6.60 57.31 22.80
CA GLY A 48 -7.42 56.11 22.86
C GLY A 48 -8.72 56.26 23.66
N THR A 49 -9.10 57.48 24.08
CA THR A 49 -10.36 57.73 24.81
C THR A 49 -11.61 57.61 23.93
N THR A 50 -11.46 57.69 22.61
CA THR A 50 -12.53 57.51 21.63
C THR A 50 -12.15 56.51 20.52
N PRO A 51 -13.11 55.75 19.97
CA PRO A 51 -12.90 54.94 18.78
C PRO A 51 -12.90 55.82 17.52
N GLU A 52 -11.96 55.58 16.62
CA GLU A 52 -11.68 56.41 15.44
C GLU A 52 -11.62 55.54 14.17
N GLY A 53 -12.01 56.07 13.01
CA GLY A 53 -11.87 55.37 11.72
C GLY A 53 -12.99 55.66 10.71
N PHE A 54 -13.07 54.82 9.66
CA PHE A 54 -14.12 54.85 8.63
C PHE A 54 -14.81 53.48 8.53
N ILE A 55 -16.13 53.49 8.28
CA ILE A 55 -16.94 52.28 8.06
C ILE A 55 -17.63 52.41 6.69
N ALA A 56 -17.40 51.42 5.82
CA ALA A 56 -18.00 51.39 4.48
C ALA A 56 -19.50 51.00 4.53
N PRO A 57 -20.30 51.34 3.49
CA PRO A 57 -21.72 50.98 3.41
C PRO A 57 -21.98 49.48 3.60
N ARG A 58 -23.11 49.16 4.26
CA ARG A 58 -23.50 47.78 4.64
C ARG A 58 -24.73 47.32 3.86
N LEU A 59 -24.60 46.19 3.16
CA LEU A 59 -25.62 45.62 2.25
C LEU A 59 -25.60 44.08 2.32
N THR A 60 -26.73 43.40 2.13
CA THR A 60 -26.74 41.93 2.03
C THR A 60 -26.18 41.46 0.68
N GLY A 61 -25.69 40.21 0.61
CA GLY A 61 -25.20 39.64 -0.65
C GLY A 61 -26.25 39.65 -1.77
N ASP A 62 -27.50 39.29 -1.45
CA ASP A 62 -28.61 39.37 -2.41
C ASP A 62 -28.99 40.81 -2.79
N GLN A 63 -28.86 41.79 -1.89
CA GLN A 63 -29.01 43.21 -2.26
C GLN A 63 -27.92 43.63 -3.24
N ILE A 64 -26.66 43.26 -2.99
CA ILE A 64 -25.54 43.54 -3.89
C ILE A 64 -25.77 42.89 -5.27
N LYS A 65 -26.21 41.63 -5.32
CA LYS A 65 -26.59 40.92 -6.56
C LYS A 65 -27.76 41.57 -7.29
N SER A 66 -28.80 42.01 -6.56
CA SER A 66 -29.96 42.66 -7.18
C SER A 66 -29.60 43.97 -7.90
N ALA A 67 -28.48 44.60 -7.51
CA ALA A 67 -27.90 45.78 -8.15
C ALA A 67 -26.82 45.46 -9.21
N ASP A 68 -26.74 44.22 -9.73
CA ASP A 68 -25.76 43.80 -10.74
C ASP A 68 -25.70 44.69 -11.99
N SER A 69 -26.82 45.33 -12.37
CA SER A 69 -26.87 46.28 -13.50
C SER A 69 -26.32 47.67 -13.18
N GLN A 70 -26.15 48.00 -11.90
CA GLN A 70 -25.71 49.31 -11.41
C GLN A 70 -24.23 49.33 -11.00
N TYR A 71 -23.68 48.18 -10.57
CA TYR A 71 -22.25 48.03 -10.32
C TYR A 71 -21.50 47.88 -11.65
N GLY A 72 -21.23 49.03 -12.26
CA GLY A 72 -20.48 49.19 -13.51
C GLY A 72 -19.09 49.79 -13.31
N ILE A 73 -18.54 50.37 -14.38
CA ILE A 73 -17.14 50.83 -14.45
C ILE A 73 -16.86 51.97 -13.47
N SER A 74 -17.77 52.95 -13.37
CA SER A 74 -17.66 54.10 -12.45
C SER A 74 -17.80 53.71 -10.97
N GLN A 75 -18.07 52.43 -10.68
CA GLN A 75 -18.24 51.86 -9.35
C GLN A 75 -17.09 50.88 -8.98
N LYS A 76 -16.11 50.68 -9.86
CA LYS A 76 -14.90 49.90 -9.55
C LYS A 76 -14.13 50.55 -8.39
N GLY A 77 -13.70 49.73 -7.43
CA GLY A 77 -13.02 50.20 -6.22
C GLY A 77 -13.96 50.67 -5.11
N ILE A 78 -15.28 50.63 -5.29
CA ILE A 78 -16.21 50.76 -4.16
C ILE A 78 -15.97 49.59 -3.21
N ILE A 79 -15.70 49.93 -1.94
CA ILE A 79 -15.70 49.00 -0.82
C ILE A 79 -17.10 49.02 -0.20
N VAL A 80 -17.68 47.84 0.04
CA VAL A 80 -18.83 47.64 0.92
C VAL A 80 -18.46 46.63 2.00
N TYR A 81 -19.22 46.62 3.09
CA TYR A 81 -19.27 45.48 3.96
C TYR A 81 -20.51 44.66 3.60
N ALA A 82 -20.31 43.49 2.98
CA ALA A 82 -21.41 42.56 2.79
C ALA A 82 -21.84 42.04 4.16
N THR A 83 -23.13 42.13 4.51
CA THR A 83 -23.68 41.68 5.80
C THR A 83 -24.22 40.24 5.76
N SER A 84 -24.10 39.57 4.61
CA SER A 84 -24.55 38.18 4.39
C SER A 84 -24.10 37.70 3.00
N ALA A 85 -24.15 36.39 2.80
CA ALA A 85 -23.93 35.74 1.50
C ALA A 85 -25.05 36.05 0.48
N VAL A 86 -24.81 35.67 -0.77
CA VAL A 86 -25.82 35.65 -1.85
C VAL A 86 -26.50 34.28 -1.87
N THR A 87 -27.83 34.19 -1.82
CA THR A 87 -28.55 32.91 -1.76
C THR A 87 -28.60 32.16 -3.09
N THR A 88 -28.62 32.90 -4.20
CA THR A 88 -28.45 32.35 -5.56
C THR A 88 -27.45 33.22 -6.31
N THR A 89 -26.24 32.73 -6.54
CA THR A 89 -25.14 33.57 -7.06
C THR A 89 -25.37 34.04 -8.49
N SER A 90 -24.85 35.21 -8.82
CA SER A 90 -24.66 35.66 -10.20
C SER A 90 -23.18 35.63 -10.58
N ALA A 91 -22.87 35.81 -11.87
CA ALA A 91 -21.50 35.93 -12.36
C ALA A 91 -20.69 37.07 -11.71
N LYS A 92 -21.34 38.09 -11.12
CA LYS A 92 -20.68 39.18 -10.37
C LYS A 92 -20.54 38.91 -8.88
N THR A 93 -21.36 38.04 -8.32
CA THR A 93 -21.52 37.91 -6.85
C THR A 93 -21.18 36.54 -6.30
N VAL A 94 -20.76 35.60 -7.15
CA VAL A 94 -20.34 34.24 -6.77
C VAL A 94 -19.31 34.19 -5.62
N ASN A 95 -18.47 35.21 -5.46
CA ASN A 95 -17.46 35.28 -4.40
C ASN A 95 -17.99 35.87 -3.07
N ILE A 96 -19.21 36.44 -3.01
CA ILE A 96 -19.86 36.89 -1.76
C ILE A 96 -20.52 35.69 -1.06
N THR A 97 -19.67 34.82 -0.53
CA THR A 97 -20.05 33.57 0.16
C THR A 97 -20.34 33.77 1.66
N GLY A 98 -20.28 35.01 2.17
CA GLY A 98 -20.55 35.34 3.57
C GLY A 98 -20.36 36.83 3.85
N GLU A 99 -20.45 37.23 5.13
CA GLU A 99 -20.17 38.62 5.51
C GLU A 99 -18.68 39.00 5.43
N GLY A 100 -18.39 40.29 5.40
CA GLY A 100 -17.02 40.83 5.42
C GLY A 100 -16.87 42.08 4.56
N TYR A 101 -15.65 42.64 4.51
CA TYR A 101 -15.35 43.68 3.53
C TYR A 101 -15.09 43.06 2.15
N TYR A 102 -15.91 43.49 1.19
CA TYR A 102 -15.76 43.17 -0.21
C TYR A 102 -15.56 44.47 -0.99
N TYR A 103 -14.62 44.49 -1.93
CA TYR A 103 -14.55 45.57 -2.91
C TYR A 103 -15.04 45.05 -4.26
N PHE A 104 -15.66 45.94 -5.03
CA PHE A 104 -16.03 45.62 -6.40
C PHE A 104 -14.80 45.81 -7.30
N ASP A 105 -14.30 44.73 -7.89
CA ASP A 105 -13.14 44.78 -8.79
C ASP A 105 -13.47 45.33 -10.19
N GLY A 106 -14.75 45.63 -10.44
CA GLY A 106 -15.31 46.06 -11.73
C GLY A 106 -16.13 44.96 -12.42
N ASN A 107 -15.92 43.69 -12.06
CA ASN A 107 -16.67 42.53 -12.55
C ASN A 107 -17.23 41.72 -11.39
N LEU A 108 -16.39 41.37 -10.42
CA LEU A 108 -16.68 40.53 -9.27
C LEU A 108 -16.56 41.31 -7.96
N TRP A 109 -17.21 40.80 -6.91
CA TRP A 109 -17.02 41.25 -5.55
C TRP A 109 -15.99 40.39 -4.82
N GLN A 110 -14.82 40.95 -4.53
CA GLN A 110 -13.69 40.22 -3.94
C GLN A 110 -13.56 40.51 -2.45
N LYS A 111 -13.41 39.45 -1.65
CA LYS A 111 -13.18 39.56 -0.20
C LYS A 111 -11.76 40.05 0.05
N MET A 112 -11.58 41.02 0.95
CA MET A 112 -10.25 41.46 1.35
C MET A 112 -9.66 40.51 2.40
N VAL A 113 -8.47 39.96 2.12
CA VAL A 113 -7.74 38.99 2.95
C VAL A 113 -6.24 39.28 2.93
N ASN A 114 -5.49 38.79 3.91
CA ASN A 114 -4.04 38.96 4.00
C ASN A 114 -3.30 37.77 3.35
N SER A 115 -2.25 38.02 2.57
CA SER A 115 -1.83 37.10 1.50
C SER A 115 -0.57 36.26 1.78
N ALA A 116 -0.05 36.23 3.01
CA ALA A 116 1.20 35.52 3.34
C ALA A 116 1.03 34.00 3.57
N THR A 117 -0.19 33.47 3.56
CA THR A 117 -0.51 32.11 4.06
C THR A 117 -1.06 31.14 3.01
N THR A 118 -1.00 31.48 1.71
CA THR A 118 -1.58 30.66 0.63
C THR A 118 -0.61 29.62 0.04
N ALA A 119 0.28 29.07 0.87
CA ALA A 119 1.30 28.07 0.49
C ALA A 119 0.97 26.65 0.99
N GLU A 120 -0.24 26.44 1.51
CA GLU A 120 -0.72 25.18 2.07
C GLU A 120 -1.20 24.22 0.98
N TRP A 121 -1.26 22.91 1.26
CA TRP A 121 -1.88 21.93 0.35
C TRP A 121 -3.40 21.90 0.55
N GLY A 122 -4.13 22.49 -0.38
CA GLY A 122 -5.59 22.59 -0.32
C GLY A 122 -6.32 21.26 -0.59
N LEU A 123 -7.61 21.19 -0.26
CA LEU A 123 -8.46 20.00 -0.49
C LEU A 123 -8.56 19.57 -1.96
N ASN A 124 -8.40 20.52 -2.89
CA ASN A 124 -8.37 20.27 -4.34
C ASN A 124 -6.94 20.06 -4.89
N GLY A 125 -5.94 19.99 -4.02
CA GLY A 125 -4.52 19.98 -4.38
C GLY A 125 -4.00 21.35 -4.81
N ASN A 126 -2.70 21.42 -5.09
CA ASN A 126 -2.03 22.64 -5.53
C ASN A 126 -1.79 22.62 -7.04
N THR A 127 -2.13 23.71 -7.72
CA THR A 127 -1.92 23.90 -9.16
C THR A 127 -0.57 24.57 -9.44
N GLY A 128 0.12 24.17 -10.51
CA GLY A 128 1.32 24.87 -11.00
C GLY A 128 2.62 24.56 -10.25
N THR A 129 2.68 23.45 -9.50
CA THR A 129 3.90 23.02 -8.81
C THR A 129 5.00 22.58 -9.79
N THR A 130 6.24 22.94 -9.49
CA THR A 130 7.44 22.40 -10.17
C THR A 130 8.06 21.33 -9.27
N ALA A 131 8.15 20.09 -9.76
CA ALA A 131 8.71 18.98 -8.99
C ALA A 131 10.22 19.12 -8.74
N SER A 132 10.73 18.38 -7.75
CA SER A 132 12.17 18.23 -7.53
C SER A 132 12.87 17.59 -8.74
N THR A 133 14.04 18.11 -9.08
CA THR A 133 14.99 17.57 -10.08
C THR A 133 16.29 17.09 -9.45
N SER A 134 16.43 17.19 -8.12
CA SER A 134 17.52 16.56 -7.37
C SER A 134 17.53 15.04 -7.57
N ALA A 135 18.71 14.41 -7.42
CA ALA A 135 18.80 12.96 -7.34
C ALA A 135 17.99 12.41 -6.15
N ILE A 136 17.57 11.15 -6.26
CA ILE A 136 17.01 10.41 -5.12
C ILE A 136 18.07 10.32 -4.01
N ASP A 137 17.63 10.41 -2.76
CA ASP A 137 18.50 10.50 -1.57
C ASP A 137 19.44 11.73 -1.55
N SER A 138 18.98 12.84 -2.15
CA SER A 138 19.57 14.17 -2.03
C SER A 138 18.49 15.20 -1.66
N ASN A 139 18.90 16.33 -1.07
CA ASN A 139 17.98 17.40 -0.69
C ASN A 139 17.08 17.82 -1.86
N ALA A 140 15.77 17.73 -1.67
CA ALA A 140 14.80 18.10 -2.69
C ALA A 140 14.87 19.61 -3.00
N ASN A 141 14.84 19.96 -4.28
CA ASN A 141 14.66 21.33 -4.75
C ASN A 141 13.21 21.55 -5.21
N ASN A 142 12.86 22.81 -5.51
CA ASN A 142 11.54 23.21 -6.00
C ASN A 142 10.39 22.84 -5.02
N ASN A 143 9.26 22.33 -5.53
CA ASN A 143 8.09 21.99 -4.72
C ASN A 143 7.96 20.47 -4.51
N PHE A 144 7.63 20.08 -3.28
CA PHE A 144 7.35 18.70 -2.89
C PHE A 144 6.36 18.66 -1.71
N ILE A 145 5.93 17.46 -1.33
CA ILE A 145 5.28 17.18 -0.05
C ILE A 145 6.27 16.36 0.76
N GLY A 146 6.63 16.81 1.96
CA GLY A 146 7.66 16.17 2.78
C GLY A 146 8.22 17.07 3.87
N THR A 147 9.23 16.59 4.56
CA THR A 147 10.03 17.30 5.57
C THR A 147 11.31 17.87 4.97
N THR A 148 11.88 18.91 5.58
CA THR A 148 13.22 19.48 5.23
C THR A 148 14.28 19.23 6.30
N ASP A 149 13.85 18.71 7.45
CA ASP A 149 14.64 18.40 8.63
C ASP A 149 14.70 16.88 8.87
N ALA A 150 15.39 16.46 9.93
CA ALA A 150 15.57 15.06 10.29
C ALA A 150 14.31 14.45 10.96
N GLN A 151 13.15 14.59 10.30
CA GLN A 151 11.85 14.10 10.73
C GLN A 151 11.21 13.24 9.63
N ASP A 152 10.45 12.23 10.05
CA ASP A 152 9.78 11.31 9.14
C ASP A 152 8.57 11.97 8.47
N PHE A 153 8.37 11.72 7.17
CA PHE A 153 7.14 12.12 6.50
C PHE A 153 6.05 11.05 6.72
N VAL A 154 4.92 11.46 7.27
CA VAL A 154 3.84 10.57 7.72
C VAL A 154 2.53 10.89 7.02
N LEU A 155 1.87 9.85 6.49
CA LEU A 155 0.49 9.89 6.03
C LEU A 155 -0.41 9.21 7.07
N ALA A 156 -1.41 9.94 7.54
CA ALA A 156 -2.32 9.51 8.61
C ALA A 156 -3.79 9.70 8.23
N ALA A 157 -4.65 8.83 8.74
CA ALA A 157 -6.10 8.91 8.63
C ALA A 157 -6.73 8.76 10.02
N ASN A 158 -7.73 9.58 10.36
CA ASN A 158 -8.31 9.63 11.71
C ASN A 158 -7.23 9.76 12.82
N SER A 159 -6.24 10.64 12.59
CA SER A 159 -5.06 10.85 13.43
C SER A 159 -4.22 9.59 13.75
N LYS A 160 -4.35 8.54 12.94
CA LYS A 160 -3.51 7.32 13.00
C LYS A 160 -2.63 7.23 11.77
N GLU A 161 -1.33 7.11 11.97
CA GLU A 161 -0.37 6.82 10.92
C GLU A 161 -0.70 5.51 10.21
N ALA A 162 -0.57 5.51 8.88
CA ALA A 162 -0.76 4.35 8.02
C ALA A 162 0.45 4.09 7.11
N ILE A 163 1.11 5.15 6.63
CA ILE A 163 2.29 5.09 5.77
C ILE A 163 3.34 6.10 6.25
N ARG A 164 4.61 5.71 6.25
CA ARG A 164 5.78 6.52 6.63
C ARG A 164 6.84 6.48 5.53
N ILE A 165 7.52 7.60 5.30
CA ILE A 165 8.87 7.65 4.72
C ILE A 165 9.82 8.05 5.84
N ASN A 166 10.78 7.18 6.20
CA ASN A 166 11.63 7.41 7.36
C ASN A 166 12.95 8.13 7.01
N ASN A 167 13.29 9.17 7.77
CA ASN A 167 14.42 10.08 7.52
C ASN A 167 15.78 9.36 7.38
N SER A 168 15.95 8.23 8.06
CA SER A 168 17.26 7.62 8.26
C SER A 168 17.76 6.76 7.09
N ASN A 169 16.88 6.41 6.15
CA ASN A 169 17.22 5.68 4.91
C ASN A 169 16.13 5.72 3.81
N GLN A 170 15.17 6.65 3.90
CA GLN A 170 14.15 6.96 2.88
C GLN A 170 13.31 5.76 2.41
N ARG A 171 13.04 4.80 3.30
CA ARG A 171 12.22 3.63 3.00
C ARG A 171 10.75 3.89 3.29
N VAL A 172 9.87 3.19 2.59
CA VAL A 172 8.42 3.27 2.80
C VAL A 172 7.98 2.18 3.76
N GLY A 173 7.47 2.56 4.93
CA GLY A 173 6.80 1.66 5.87
C GLY A 173 5.27 1.78 5.73
N VAL A 174 4.57 0.64 5.64
CA VAL A 174 3.11 0.56 5.72
C VAL A 174 2.75 -0.24 6.96
N SER A 175 1.99 0.37 7.88
CA SER A 175 1.71 -0.17 9.23
C SER A 175 2.97 -0.48 10.07
N THR A 176 4.13 0.07 9.73
CA THR A 176 5.39 -0.07 10.48
C THR A 176 6.17 1.24 10.46
N THR A 177 6.81 1.56 11.60
CA THR A 177 7.65 2.75 11.78
C THR A 177 9.14 2.47 11.50
N THR A 178 9.52 1.20 11.33
CA THR A 178 10.92 0.75 11.21
C THR A 178 11.13 -0.16 9.97
N PRO A 179 10.89 0.34 8.75
CA PRO A 179 10.93 -0.46 7.52
C PRO A 179 12.30 -1.13 7.25
N GLN A 180 12.29 -2.46 7.12
CA GLN A 180 13.49 -3.28 6.93
C GLN A 180 13.92 -3.40 5.46
N ALA A 181 13.05 -3.08 4.51
CA ALA A 181 13.32 -3.02 3.07
C ALA A 181 12.77 -1.70 2.46
N THR A 182 13.07 -1.43 1.18
CA THR A 182 12.65 -0.20 0.46
C THR A 182 11.14 0.04 0.53
N LEU A 183 10.36 -1.03 0.50
CA LEU A 183 8.95 -1.07 0.92
C LEU A 183 8.80 -2.20 1.93
N ASP A 184 8.24 -1.89 3.10
CA ASP A 184 7.91 -2.84 4.16
C ASP A 184 6.41 -2.72 4.47
N VAL A 185 5.71 -3.85 4.55
CA VAL A 185 4.26 -3.92 4.77
C VAL A 185 4.01 -4.91 5.90
N THR A 186 3.78 -4.40 7.10
CA THR A 186 3.60 -5.21 8.31
C THR A 186 2.10 -5.45 8.58
N GLY A 187 1.73 -6.71 8.80
CA GLY A 187 0.35 -7.09 9.17
C GLY A 187 0.01 -6.81 10.64
N THR A 188 -1.27 -6.88 10.99
CA THR A 188 -1.75 -6.89 12.39
C THR A 188 -2.44 -8.23 12.72
N PRO A 189 -1.68 -9.35 12.82
CA PRO A 189 -2.25 -10.71 12.80
C PRO A 189 -3.13 -11.09 14.01
N THR A 190 -3.20 -10.24 15.04
CA THR A 190 -4.09 -10.42 16.21
C THR A 190 -5.42 -9.65 16.10
N ASP A 191 -5.57 -8.76 15.12
CA ASP A 191 -6.77 -7.95 14.91
C ASP A 191 -7.56 -8.52 13.72
N THR A 192 -8.54 -9.36 14.02
CA THR A 192 -9.37 -10.03 13.00
C THR A 192 -10.24 -9.09 12.16
N SER A 193 -10.30 -7.79 12.49
CA SER A 193 -10.95 -6.77 11.65
C SER A 193 -10.05 -6.25 10.54
N LYS A 194 -8.74 -6.51 10.60
CA LYS A 194 -7.75 -6.14 9.59
C LYS A 194 -7.43 -7.32 8.68
N LEU A 195 -7.60 -7.10 7.38
CA LEU A 195 -7.28 -8.08 6.34
C LEU A 195 -5.86 -7.84 5.82
N ASP A 196 -4.90 -8.52 6.44
CA ASP A 196 -3.48 -8.41 6.09
C ASP A 196 -3.18 -8.94 4.67
N GLY A 197 -2.36 -8.22 3.91
CA GLY A 197 -1.84 -8.69 2.61
C GLY A 197 -1.51 -7.58 1.63
N ILE A 198 -0.94 -7.96 0.48
CA ILE A 198 -0.68 -7.08 -0.67
C ILE A 198 -1.52 -7.59 -1.85
N ILE A 199 -2.35 -6.73 -2.42
CA ILE A 199 -3.22 -7.05 -3.57
C ILE A 199 -2.62 -6.41 -4.83
N PRO A 200 -1.98 -7.18 -5.74
CA PRO A 200 -1.51 -6.65 -7.02
C PRO A 200 -2.68 -6.32 -7.97
N PRO A 201 -2.43 -5.59 -9.07
CA PRO A 201 -3.45 -5.29 -10.07
C PRO A 201 -4.19 -6.54 -10.56
N ARG A 202 -5.52 -6.48 -10.54
CA ARG A 202 -6.41 -7.55 -11.00
C ARG A 202 -6.84 -7.29 -12.44
N ILE A 203 -6.68 -8.26 -13.34
CA ILE A 203 -6.86 -8.08 -14.79
C ILE A 203 -7.25 -9.42 -15.43
N THR A 204 -8.08 -9.45 -16.48
CA THR A 204 -8.30 -10.70 -17.23
C THR A 204 -7.13 -10.99 -18.18
N GLY A 205 -6.87 -12.25 -18.52
CA GLY A 205 -5.83 -12.58 -19.51
C GLY A 205 -6.03 -11.86 -20.86
N VAL A 206 -7.29 -11.68 -21.28
CA VAL A 206 -7.66 -10.90 -22.47
C VAL A 206 -7.27 -9.42 -22.35
N GLN A 207 -7.51 -8.78 -21.20
CA GLN A 207 -7.08 -7.41 -20.93
C GLN A 207 -5.56 -7.28 -20.76
N LEU A 208 -4.89 -8.35 -20.31
CA LEU A 208 -3.44 -8.41 -20.17
C LEU A 208 -2.74 -8.52 -21.53
N ARG A 209 -3.29 -9.31 -22.46
CA ARG A 209 -2.83 -9.41 -23.86
C ARG A 209 -3.01 -8.09 -24.64
N ALA A 210 -3.99 -7.28 -24.25
CA ALA A 210 -4.22 -5.95 -24.83
C ALA A 210 -3.19 -4.89 -24.39
N LYS A 211 -2.13 -5.28 -23.67
CA LYS A 211 -1.04 -4.43 -23.21
C LYS A 211 0.30 -4.95 -23.73
N THR A 212 1.23 -4.05 -24.00
CA THR A 212 2.62 -4.37 -24.34
C THR A 212 3.51 -4.01 -23.16
N TYR A 213 4.13 -5.01 -22.54
CA TYR A 213 5.12 -4.83 -21.47
C TYR A 213 6.54 -4.87 -22.05
N THR A 214 7.47 -4.10 -21.46
CA THR A 214 8.89 -4.08 -21.84
C THR A 214 9.77 -4.63 -20.72
N THR A 215 11.07 -4.78 -20.97
CA THR A 215 12.07 -5.16 -19.95
C THR A 215 12.09 -4.22 -18.75
N SER A 216 11.62 -2.98 -18.90
CA SER A 216 11.42 -2.02 -17.79
C SER A 216 10.25 -2.39 -16.85
N GLN A 217 9.55 -3.50 -17.10
CA GLN A 217 8.53 -4.08 -16.22
C GLN A 217 8.84 -5.53 -15.82
N THR A 218 10.05 -6.04 -16.05
CA THR A 218 10.48 -7.33 -15.49
C THR A 218 10.30 -7.33 -13.96
N GLY A 219 9.65 -8.37 -13.43
CA GLY A 219 9.29 -8.46 -12.01
C GLY A 219 7.93 -7.85 -11.65
N ALA A 220 7.21 -7.22 -12.58
CA ALA A 220 5.84 -6.76 -12.32
C ALA A 220 4.91 -7.94 -12.03
N ILE A 221 4.07 -7.85 -10.99
CA ILE A 221 3.15 -8.90 -10.54
C ILE A 221 1.69 -8.46 -10.80
N VAL A 222 0.85 -9.39 -11.28
CA VAL A 222 -0.59 -9.22 -11.45
C VAL A 222 -1.35 -10.45 -10.93
N TYR A 223 -2.65 -10.27 -10.66
CA TYR A 223 -3.58 -11.38 -10.52
C TYR A 223 -4.47 -11.48 -11.76
N ALA A 224 -4.28 -12.55 -12.54
CA ALA A 224 -5.15 -12.90 -13.65
C ALA A 224 -6.51 -13.37 -13.09
N THR A 225 -7.58 -12.60 -13.30
CA THR A 225 -8.93 -12.94 -12.80
C THR A 225 -9.66 -13.97 -13.66
N ALA A 226 -9.20 -14.15 -14.90
CA ALA A 226 -9.66 -15.17 -15.83
C ALA A 226 -8.52 -15.48 -16.81
N ALA A 227 -8.56 -16.67 -17.41
CA ALA A 227 -7.66 -17.07 -18.49
C ALA A 227 -7.69 -16.07 -19.67
N ASP A 228 -6.62 -16.05 -20.44
CA ASP A 228 -6.66 -15.50 -21.79
C ASP A 228 -7.38 -16.49 -22.74
N THR A 229 -8.34 -16.00 -23.53
CA THR A 229 -9.16 -16.81 -24.43
C THR A 229 -8.45 -17.21 -25.73
N ALA A 230 -7.30 -16.61 -26.02
CA ALA A 230 -6.37 -17.04 -27.07
C ALA A 230 -4.93 -16.67 -26.66
N PRO A 231 -4.30 -17.47 -25.77
CA PRO A 231 -2.96 -17.19 -25.24
C PRO A 231 -1.92 -17.10 -26.36
N ALA A 232 -1.21 -15.98 -26.44
CA ALA A 232 -0.20 -15.74 -27.48
C ALA A 232 0.82 -14.68 -27.03
N GLY A 233 2.05 -14.77 -27.54
CA GLY A 233 3.11 -13.80 -27.20
C GLY A 233 3.30 -13.70 -25.69
N GLN A 234 3.19 -12.49 -25.14
CA GLN A 234 3.41 -12.23 -23.71
C GLN A 234 2.44 -13.02 -22.79
N THR A 235 1.20 -13.29 -23.21
CA THR A 235 0.20 -14.00 -22.40
C THR A 235 0.14 -15.51 -22.62
N ILE A 236 1.11 -16.12 -23.32
CA ILE A 236 1.08 -17.55 -23.69
C ILE A 236 0.84 -18.53 -22.53
N ASN A 237 1.31 -18.21 -21.31
CA ASN A 237 1.11 -19.05 -20.12
C ASN A 237 -0.12 -18.66 -19.27
N VAL A 238 -0.89 -17.63 -19.66
CA VAL A 238 -2.03 -17.10 -18.90
C VAL A 238 -3.29 -17.91 -19.19
N THR A 239 -3.20 -19.23 -19.00
CA THR A 239 -4.23 -20.21 -19.37
C THR A 239 -5.28 -20.43 -18.28
N VAL A 240 -5.07 -19.87 -17.08
CA VAL A 240 -5.97 -19.97 -15.92
C VAL A 240 -5.99 -18.66 -15.13
N ALA A 241 -6.92 -18.53 -14.18
CA ALA A 241 -6.85 -17.48 -13.16
C ALA A 241 -5.74 -17.78 -12.13
N GLY A 242 -5.09 -16.75 -11.59
CA GLY A 242 -4.02 -16.90 -10.60
C GLY A 242 -3.01 -15.75 -10.59
N PHE A 243 -1.97 -15.86 -9.76
CA PHE A 243 -0.87 -14.89 -9.73
C PHE A 243 0.14 -15.13 -10.85
N TYR A 244 0.53 -14.06 -11.54
CA TYR A 244 1.53 -14.07 -12.60
C TYR A 244 2.55 -12.94 -12.38
N TYR A 245 3.81 -13.18 -12.74
CA TYR A 245 4.84 -12.14 -12.84
C TYR A 245 5.36 -12.07 -14.28
N PHE A 246 5.85 -10.90 -14.71
CA PHE A 246 6.48 -10.74 -16.02
C PHE A 246 7.98 -11.01 -15.94
N ASP A 247 8.50 -11.95 -16.73
CA ASP A 247 9.93 -12.31 -16.74
C ASP A 247 10.79 -11.37 -17.62
N GLY A 248 10.16 -10.50 -18.41
CA GLY A 248 10.80 -9.65 -19.41
C GLY A 248 10.40 -9.99 -20.85
N SER A 249 9.86 -11.19 -21.07
CA SER A 249 9.34 -11.69 -22.35
C SER A 249 7.89 -12.15 -22.26
N VAL A 250 7.54 -12.92 -21.22
CA VAL A 250 6.22 -13.51 -21.01
C VAL A 250 5.76 -13.40 -19.56
N TRP A 251 4.45 -13.56 -19.35
CA TRP A 251 3.86 -13.76 -18.03
C TRP A 251 4.08 -15.21 -17.59
N VAL A 252 4.71 -15.39 -16.43
CA VAL A 252 4.98 -16.69 -15.79
C VAL A 252 4.13 -16.80 -14.53
N GLN A 253 3.51 -17.95 -14.30
CA GLN A 253 2.65 -18.15 -13.13
C GLN A 253 3.50 -18.21 -11.86
N LEU A 254 3.25 -17.31 -10.91
CA LEU A 254 4.02 -17.21 -9.66
C LEU A 254 3.77 -18.40 -8.73
N MET A 255 2.66 -19.13 -8.92
CA MET A 255 2.31 -20.37 -8.21
C MET A 255 1.73 -21.42 -9.15
N GLY A 256 2.61 -22.14 -9.86
CA GLY A 256 2.25 -23.35 -10.63
C GLY A 256 2.08 -24.58 -9.74
N ARG A 257 1.26 -24.53 -8.68
CA ARG A 257 0.96 -25.70 -7.82
C ARG A 257 -0.41 -25.60 -7.15
N SER A 258 -1.43 -26.10 -7.84
CA SER A 258 -2.69 -26.48 -7.19
C SER A 258 -2.43 -27.69 -6.28
N THR A 259 -2.91 -27.66 -5.05
CA THR A 259 -2.81 -28.81 -4.12
C THR A 259 -3.85 -29.90 -4.40
N THR A 260 -4.71 -29.74 -5.41
CA THR A 260 -5.76 -30.71 -5.79
C THR A 260 -5.51 -31.50 -7.07
N THR A 261 -4.39 -31.32 -7.79
CA THR A 261 -4.02 -32.21 -8.91
C THR A 261 -2.51 -32.20 -9.23
N GLY A 262 -1.86 -33.37 -9.18
CA GLY A 262 -0.64 -33.66 -9.96
C GLY A 262 0.71 -33.11 -9.46
N SER A 263 1.52 -34.00 -8.89
CA SER A 263 2.96 -33.86 -8.58
C SER A 263 3.33 -32.90 -7.44
N SER A 264 3.39 -33.47 -6.23
CA SER A 264 4.19 -32.93 -5.13
C SER A 264 5.55 -33.62 -5.05
N ILE A 265 6.64 -32.91 -5.37
CA ILE A 265 8.00 -33.44 -5.21
C ILE A 265 8.54 -33.11 -3.82
N TYR A 266 8.70 -34.12 -2.97
CA TYR A 266 9.42 -34.04 -1.70
C TYR A 266 10.85 -34.53 -1.89
N LYS A 267 11.85 -33.76 -1.43
CA LYS A 267 13.27 -34.14 -1.44
C LYS A 267 13.82 -34.08 -0.02
N ALA A 268 14.37 -35.18 0.47
CA ALA A 268 15.11 -35.19 1.72
C ALA A 268 16.56 -34.71 1.49
N PRO A 269 17.19 -34.00 2.45
CA PRO A 269 18.64 -33.77 2.42
C PRO A 269 19.39 -35.11 2.55
N LEU A 270 20.64 -35.15 2.08
CA LEU A 270 21.52 -36.32 2.28
C LEU A 270 21.70 -36.58 3.79
N GLN A 271 21.20 -37.71 4.28
CA GLN A 271 21.37 -38.12 5.66
C GLN A 271 22.51 -39.13 5.77
N SER A 272 23.52 -38.77 6.56
CA SER A 272 24.67 -39.60 6.89
C SER A 272 24.29 -40.57 8.02
N ILE A 273 24.44 -41.87 7.77
CA ILE A 273 24.32 -42.91 8.79
C ILE A 273 25.72 -43.48 9.05
N VAL A 274 26.27 -43.14 10.22
CA VAL A 274 27.48 -43.74 10.75
C VAL A 274 27.17 -45.19 11.18
N ALA A 275 28.07 -46.11 10.86
CA ALA A 275 27.88 -47.51 11.23
C ALA A 275 27.71 -47.67 12.77
N ASN A 276 26.55 -48.23 13.17
CA ASN A 276 26.12 -48.56 14.53
C ASN A 276 25.45 -47.46 15.39
N GLU A 277 25.37 -46.19 14.98
CA GLU A 277 24.72 -45.14 15.80
C GLU A 277 23.23 -44.88 15.49
N GLY A 278 22.56 -45.70 14.66
CA GLY A 278 21.10 -45.72 14.62
C GLY A 278 20.44 -46.08 13.29
N TYR A 279 20.31 -47.38 13.00
CA TYR A 279 19.43 -47.89 11.93
C TYR A 279 17.94 -47.85 12.34
N THR A 280 17.53 -46.78 13.00
CA THR A 280 16.19 -46.55 13.57
C THR A 280 15.51 -45.32 12.99
N GLN A 281 16.22 -44.53 12.17
CA GLN A 281 15.72 -43.33 11.51
C GLN A 281 14.53 -43.66 10.59
N VAL A 282 13.42 -42.96 10.82
CA VAL A 282 12.17 -43.12 10.07
C VAL A 282 11.95 -41.91 9.16
N PHE A 283 11.87 -42.17 7.86
CA PHE A 283 11.65 -41.20 6.81
C PHE A 283 10.14 -41.07 6.57
N ASN A 284 9.56 -39.92 6.95
CA ASN A 284 8.14 -39.61 6.81
C ASN A 284 7.87 -38.97 5.44
N VAL A 285 7.01 -39.58 4.61
CA VAL A 285 6.82 -39.17 3.22
C VAL A 285 5.37 -39.35 2.76
N GLY A 286 4.52 -38.36 3.11
CA GLY A 286 3.07 -38.45 2.95
C GLY A 286 2.47 -39.39 3.98
N ASP A 287 1.50 -40.20 3.57
CA ASP A 287 0.82 -41.20 4.41
C ASP A 287 1.66 -42.48 4.65
N PHE A 288 2.97 -42.43 4.38
CA PHE A 288 3.89 -43.56 4.46
C PHE A 288 5.17 -43.20 5.21
N GLU A 289 5.71 -44.19 5.91
CA GLU A 289 6.97 -44.11 6.63
C GLU A 289 7.90 -45.25 6.21
N PHE A 290 9.17 -44.90 5.96
CA PHE A 290 10.21 -45.83 5.53
C PHE A 290 11.34 -45.89 6.57
N LYS A 291 12.09 -46.98 6.65
CA LYS A 291 13.35 -47.06 7.42
C LYS A 291 14.29 -48.12 6.86
N MET A 292 15.55 -48.09 7.25
CA MET A 292 16.59 -49.06 6.83
C MET A 292 16.89 -50.07 7.94
N VAL A 293 17.10 -51.33 7.57
CA VAL A 293 17.46 -52.44 8.47
C VAL A 293 18.99 -52.65 8.50
N PRO A 294 19.60 -53.00 9.66
CA PRO A 294 21.05 -53.24 9.78
C PRO A 294 21.63 -54.28 8.81
N ILE A 295 22.94 -54.15 8.54
CA ILE A 295 23.72 -55.01 7.64
C ILE A 295 23.72 -56.49 8.08
N THR A 296 23.73 -56.76 9.39
CA THR A 296 23.92 -58.09 9.97
C THR A 296 22.80 -59.11 9.68
N ASN A 297 21.66 -58.69 9.14
CA ASN A 297 20.54 -59.57 8.81
C ASN A 297 20.13 -59.48 7.32
N GLY A 298 21.07 -59.00 6.48
CA GLY A 298 20.80 -58.50 5.14
C GLY A 298 20.15 -57.12 5.20
N GLN A 299 20.78 -56.11 4.59
CA GLN A 299 20.17 -54.78 4.51
C GLN A 299 18.87 -54.85 3.70
N LYS A 300 17.82 -54.21 4.21
CA LYS A 300 16.52 -54.03 3.57
C LYS A 300 15.94 -52.68 3.94
N ALA A 301 15.12 -52.10 3.08
CA ALA A 301 14.20 -51.04 3.46
C ALA A 301 12.88 -51.65 3.93
N GLN A 302 12.29 -51.06 4.98
CA GLN A 302 10.97 -51.39 5.49
C GLN A 302 10.00 -50.23 5.25
N ILE A 303 8.75 -50.55 5.00
CA ILE A 303 7.63 -49.62 4.81
C ILE A 303 6.54 -49.84 5.86
N ARG A 304 5.90 -48.76 6.31
CA ARG A 304 4.57 -48.76 6.92
C ARG A 304 3.70 -47.67 6.31
N PHE A 305 2.39 -47.86 6.37
CA PHE A 305 1.37 -46.88 6.05
C PHE A 305 0.87 -46.27 7.36
N THR A 306 0.81 -44.93 7.46
CA THR A 306 0.46 -44.23 8.71
C THR A 306 -1.04 -43.98 8.86
N GLY A 307 -1.79 -44.04 7.75
CA GLY A 307 -3.25 -43.97 7.74
C GLY A 307 -3.94 -45.27 8.15
N THR A 308 -5.28 -45.26 8.10
CA THR A 308 -6.11 -46.42 8.45
C THR A 308 -6.23 -47.44 7.32
N GLY A 309 -6.08 -48.73 7.68
CA GLY A 309 -6.13 -49.86 6.76
C GLY A 309 -4.74 -50.26 6.25
N THR A 310 -4.67 -50.68 4.98
CA THR A 310 -3.45 -51.13 4.30
C THR A 310 -3.36 -50.54 2.90
N ARG A 311 -2.19 -50.65 2.26
CA ARG A 311 -1.95 -50.17 0.88
C ARG A 311 -1.03 -51.12 0.10
N THR A 312 -1.39 -51.45 -1.13
CA THR A 312 -0.58 -52.26 -2.04
C THR A 312 0.48 -51.42 -2.74
N TYR A 313 1.74 -51.85 -2.68
CA TYR A 313 2.86 -51.24 -3.40
C TYR A 313 3.46 -52.22 -4.42
N THR A 314 4.14 -51.68 -5.43
CA THR A 314 5.03 -52.40 -6.34
C THR A 314 6.41 -51.76 -6.31
N SER A 315 7.42 -52.53 -5.93
CA SER A 315 8.83 -52.14 -5.84
C SER A 315 9.65 -52.66 -7.03
N ILE A 316 10.55 -51.81 -7.51
CA ILE A 316 11.53 -52.10 -8.56
C ILE A 316 12.89 -51.61 -8.04
N THR A 317 13.76 -52.55 -7.67
CA THR A 317 15.15 -52.29 -7.29
C THR A 317 16.02 -52.36 -8.52
N HIS A 318 16.66 -51.25 -8.95
CA HIS A 318 17.68 -51.31 -10.02
C HIS A 318 18.57 -50.07 -10.12
N LEU A 319 19.80 -50.21 -9.62
CA LEU A 319 21.05 -50.00 -10.38
C LEU A 319 22.22 -50.43 -9.47
N ASP A 320 22.78 -51.61 -9.66
CA ASP A 320 23.95 -52.04 -8.86
C ASP A 320 25.23 -51.43 -9.45
N TRP A 321 25.81 -50.41 -8.81
CA TRP A 321 27.06 -49.80 -9.27
C TRP A 321 28.22 -49.96 -8.27
N GLN A 322 29.35 -50.41 -8.80
CA GLN A 322 30.67 -50.45 -8.16
C GLN A 322 31.54 -49.36 -8.80
N PRO A 323 32.22 -48.50 -8.03
CA PRO A 323 33.17 -47.56 -8.62
C PRO A 323 34.30 -48.33 -9.31
N GLY A 324 34.54 -48.01 -10.58
CA GLY A 324 35.53 -48.71 -11.42
C GLY A 324 35.01 -49.94 -12.19
N GLN A 325 33.73 -50.30 -12.10
CA GLN A 325 33.11 -51.30 -12.98
C GLN A 325 31.93 -50.73 -13.77
N VAL A 326 31.56 -51.43 -14.84
CA VAL A 326 30.31 -51.18 -15.60
C VAL A 326 29.12 -51.49 -14.68
N PRO A 327 28.06 -50.66 -14.61
CA PRO A 327 26.90 -50.92 -13.78
C PRO A 327 26.23 -52.26 -14.10
N GLY A 328 25.92 -53.05 -13.07
CA GLY A 328 25.28 -54.35 -13.19
C GLY A 328 23.76 -54.22 -13.36
N TYR A 329 23.24 -54.71 -14.50
CA TYR A 329 21.80 -54.85 -14.74
C TYR A 329 21.32 -56.26 -14.36
N SER A 330 21.00 -56.43 -13.07
CA SER A 330 20.53 -57.64 -12.38
C SER A 330 19.00 -57.82 -12.44
N THR A 331 18.36 -57.84 -13.61
CA THR A 331 16.91 -57.54 -13.78
C THR A 331 15.94 -58.33 -12.87
N LEU A 332 15.51 -57.70 -11.77
CA LEU A 332 14.43 -58.18 -10.92
C LEU A 332 13.09 -57.66 -11.46
N GLY A 333 12.20 -58.56 -11.84
CA GLY A 333 10.81 -58.21 -12.19
C GLY A 333 10.10 -57.56 -11.01
N GLY A 334 9.28 -56.53 -11.26
CA GLY A 334 8.64 -55.73 -10.21
C GLY A 334 7.90 -56.59 -9.18
N GLN A 335 8.27 -56.43 -7.91
CA GLN A 335 7.73 -57.19 -6.80
C GLN A 335 6.58 -56.41 -6.16
N SER A 336 5.55 -57.09 -5.67
CA SER A 336 4.42 -56.44 -4.99
C SER A 336 4.33 -56.85 -3.53
N GLY A 337 3.82 -55.95 -2.70
CA GLY A 337 3.58 -56.20 -1.28
C GLY A 337 2.54 -55.24 -0.70
N THR A 338 2.30 -55.37 0.62
CA THR A 338 1.26 -54.61 1.32
C THR A 338 1.85 -53.88 2.51
N ALA A 339 1.81 -52.55 2.48
CA ALA A 339 2.12 -51.72 3.65
C ALA A 339 0.95 -51.76 4.64
N THR A 340 1.28 -51.86 5.93
CA THR A 340 0.33 -51.85 7.06
C THR A 340 0.77 -50.78 8.07
N ASN A 341 0.06 -50.61 9.18
CA ASN A 341 0.48 -49.72 10.29
C ASN A 341 1.81 -50.14 10.97
N THR A 342 2.32 -51.34 10.65
CA THR A 342 3.55 -51.91 11.20
C THR A 342 4.61 -52.00 10.12
N PHE A 343 5.87 -51.76 10.47
CA PHE A 343 6.99 -51.86 9.52
C PHE A 343 7.14 -53.28 8.98
N THR A 344 7.16 -53.39 7.66
CA THR A 344 7.30 -54.65 6.90
C THR A 344 8.38 -54.51 5.85
N ASP A 345 9.13 -55.59 5.59
CA ASP A 345 10.17 -55.63 4.55
C ASP A 345 9.57 -55.32 3.17
N ILE A 346 10.26 -54.47 2.39
CA ILE A 346 9.83 -54.14 1.03
C ILE A 346 10.21 -55.29 0.10
N ALA A 347 9.23 -55.86 -0.59
CA ALA A 347 9.44 -56.99 -1.50
C ALA A 347 10.50 -56.67 -2.58
N GLY A 348 11.42 -57.60 -2.84
CA GLY A 348 12.54 -57.40 -3.78
C GLY A 348 13.63 -56.41 -3.31
N ASN A 349 13.48 -55.79 -2.15
CA ASN A 349 14.43 -54.80 -1.63
C ASN A 349 15.44 -55.44 -0.66
N THR A 350 16.33 -56.25 -1.22
CA THR A 350 17.50 -56.81 -0.53
C THR A 350 18.75 -56.17 -1.11
N TYR A 351 19.50 -55.39 -0.32
CA TYR A 351 20.78 -54.81 -0.79
C TYR A 351 21.89 -55.84 -0.59
N GLY A 352 22.64 -56.16 -1.65
CA GLY A 352 23.74 -57.13 -1.58
C GLY A 352 24.93 -56.60 -0.77
N ASN A 353 25.55 -57.45 0.05
CA ASN A 353 26.56 -57.08 1.06
C ASN A 353 27.73 -56.20 0.55
N ASN A 354 28.12 -56.33 -0.73
CA ASN A 354 29.24 -55.58 -1.32
C ASN A 354 28.82 -54.37 -2.18
N THR A 355 27.52 -54.06 -2.29
CA THR A 355 27.03 -52.98 -3.18
C THR A 355 27.43 -51.60 -2.65
N THR A 356 28.17 -50.81 -3.45
CA THR A 356 28.63 -49.46 -3.08
C THR A 356 27.56 -48.40 -3.36
N TYR A 357 26.86 -48.51 -4.48
CA TYR A 357 25.80 -47.59 -4.89
C TYR A 357 24.59 -48.37 -5.40
N MET A 358 23.39 -47.98 -4.96
CA MET A 358 22.12 -48.59 -5.40
C MET A 358 20.98 -47.56 -5.47
N VAL A 359 20.08 -47.74 -6.44
CA VAL A 359 18.81 -47.00 -6.56
C VAL A 359 17.63 -47.99 -6.47
N GLY A 360 16.65 -47.69 -5.63
CA GLY A 360 15.39 -48.42 -5.54
C GLY A 360 14.19 -47.49 -5.76
N VAL A 361 13.25 -47.90 -6.62
CA VAL A 361 12.03 -47.15 -6.91
C VAL A 361 10.81 -47.93 -6.39
N ILE A 362 9.94 -47.29 -5.62
CA ILE A 362 8.72 -47.89 -5.09
C ILE A 362 7.54 -47.11 -5.65
N ARG A 363 6.54 -47.81 -6.15
CA ARG A 363 5.34 -47.24 -6.77
C ARG A 363 4.13 -47.71 -5.96
N ILE A 364 3.28 -46.78 -5.55
CA ILE A 364 2.08 -47.09 -4.76
C ILE A 364 0.89 -46.45 -5.45
N TYR A 365 -0.13 -47.26 -5.74
CA TYR A 365 -1.42 -46.75 -6.16
C TYR A 365 -2.38 -46.87 -4.98
N ASP A 366 -2.81 -45.73 -4.43
CA ASP A 366 -3.85 -45.69 -3.42
C ASP A 366 -5.21 -45.59 -4.12
N SER A 367 -5.91 -46.71 -4.23
CA SER A 367 -7.27 -46.80 -4.77
C SER A 367 -8.36 -46.21 -3.86
N VAL A 368 -8.04 -45.88 -2.60
CA VAL A 368 -8.96 -45.25 -1.63
C VAL A 368 -8.89 -43.72 -1.73
N THR A 369 -7.70 -43.15 -1.93
CA THR A 369 -7.52 -41.70 -2.14
C THR A 369 -7.36 -41.29 -3.61
N ASN A 370 -7.34 -42.27 -4.53
CA ASN A 370 -7.11 -42.13 -5.97
C ASN A 370 -5.83 -41.33 -6.30
N LYS A 371 -4.73 -41.65 -5.61
CA LYS A 371 -3.40 -41.04 -5.78
C LYS A 371 -2.37 -42.07 -6.25
N TYR A 372 -1.39 -41.60 -7.02
CA TYR A 372 -0.24 -42.42 -7.38
C TYR A 372 1.05 -41.81 -6.81
N TYR A 373 1.80 -42.60 -6.05
CA TYR A 373 3.03 -42.17 -5.39
C TYR A 373 4.21 -42.90 -6.04
N ARG A 374 5.22 -42.17 -6.53
CA ARG A 374 6.56 -42.72 -6.82
C ARG A 374 7.50 -42.27 -5.72
N TYR A 375 8.18 -43.22 -5.09
CA TYR A 375 9.29 -43.00 -4.17
C TYR A 375 10.59 -43.47 -4.83
N GLU A 376 11.67 -42.78 -4.59
CA GLU A 376 13.03 -43.18 -4.99
C GLU A 376 13.94 -43.10 -3.78
N ILE A 377 14.70 -44.18 -3.53
CA ILE A 377 15.64 -44.31 -2.42
C ILE A 377 16.99 -44.68 -3.01
N SER A 378 17.96 -43.77 -2.90
CA SER A 378 19.31 -43.91 -3.44
C SER A 378 20.33 -44.00 -2.31
N ARG A 379 21.16 -45.04 -2.32
CA ARG A 379 22.19 -45.34 -1.31
C ARG A 379 23.58 -45.10 -1.91
N PHE A 380 24.43 -44.44 -1.13
CA PHE A 380 25.83 -44.17 -1.46
C PHE A 380 26.71 -44.59 -0.28
N VAL A 381 27.65 -45.50 -0.49
CA VAL A 381 28.64 -45.91 0.50
C VAL A 381 29.96 -45.22 0.18
N ASP A 382 30.64 -44.64 1.17
CA ASP A 382 32.00 -44.17 0.96
C ASP A 382 32.98 -45.36 0.78
N SER A 383 34.03 -45.13 0.00
CA SER A 383 35.18 -45.99 -0.22
C SER A 383 35.78 -46.65 1.04
N THR A 384 35.62 -46.03 2.23
CA THR A 384 36.10 -46.58 3.52
C THR A 384 35.09 -47.48 4.26
N VAL A 385 33.86 -47.63 3.75
CA VAL A 385 32.75 -48.42 4.34
C VAL A 385 32.25 -47.92 5.71
N THR A 386 32.84 -46.86 6.26
CA THR A 386 32.50 -46.30 7.59
C THR A 386 31.13 -45.59 7.63
N THR A 387 30.72 -45.02 6.51
CA THR A 387 29.59 -44.09 6.40
C THR A 387 28.72 -44.42 5.19
N VAL A 388 27.39 -44.42 5.39
CA VAL A 388 26.41 -44.63 4.31
C VAL A 388 25.47 -43.44 4.23
N PHE A 389 25.35 -42.84 3.06
CA PHE A 389 24.43 -41.75 2.78
C PHE A 389 23.18 -42.24 2.05
N TYR A 390 22.04 -41.64 2.39
CA TYR A 390 20.77 -41.87 1.70
C TYR A 390 20.22 -40.56 1.14
N TYR A 391 19.76 -40.61 -0.10
CA TYR A 391 18.97 -39.57 -0.76
C TYR A 391 17.58 -40.15 -1.09
N GLN A 392 16.55 -39.33 -0.94
CA GLN A 392 15.17 -39.75 -1.24
C GLN A 392 14.41 -38.67 -2.00
N THR A 393 13.61 -39.12 -2.96
CA THR A 393 12.55 -38.31 -3.57
C THR A 393 11.20 -39.01 -3.44
N CYS A 394 10.12 -38.22 -3.38
CA CYS A 394 8.78 -38.73 -3.61
C CYS A 394 8.01 -37.75 -4.49
N GLU A 395 7.29 -38.30 -5.46
CA GLU A 395 6.45 -37.62 -6.42
C GLU A 395 5.01 -38.14 -6.23
N VAL A 396 4.11 -37.29 -5.74
CA VAL A 396 2.70 -37.64 -5.49
C VAL A 396 1.84 -37.04 -6.60
N TYR A 397 1.27 -37.88 -7.46
CA TYR A 397 0.46 -37.56 -8.63
C TYR A 397 -1.04 -37.66 -8.31
#